data_AF-A0A820RIZ8-F1
#
_entry.id   AF-A0A820RIZ8-F1
#
_cell.length_a   1.000
_cell.length_b   1.000
_cell.length_c   1.000
_cell.angle_alpha   90.00
_cell.angle_beta   90.00
_cell.angle_gamma   90.00
#
_symmetry.space_group_name_H-M   'P 1'
#
loop_
_entity.id
_entity.type
_entity.pdbx_description
1 polymer ?
#
loop_
_entity_poly.entity_id
_entity_poly.type
_entity_poly.pdbx_seq_one_letter_code
_entity_poly.pdbx_strand_id
1 'polypeptide(L)'
;MKTFSLSSCDWIGFDLDHTLVRYRLPELHTLIYESMRQYLVDKHQYNPKLLQIPYAHDFGVKALVYDSLYGNLIQLDSNGLVHTALHGVKTRLTLEEIKRFYPNTLEDIEEDVSKRFLCIFTYFEHCISYLIANIVDLIDNENLFENSSTKKY
;
A
#
# COMPACT_ATOMS: atom_id res chain seq x y z
N MET A 1 31.89 -4.37 13.81
CA MET A 1 31.54 -4.03 12.41
C MET A 1 32.18 -5.08 11.52
N LYS A 2 31.42 -5.85 10.73
CA LYS A 2 32.02 -6.76 9.73
C LYS A 2 32.51 -5.91 8.56
N THR A 3 33.79 -6.00 8.21
CA THR A 3 34.36 -5.34 7.04
C THR A 3 34.13 -6.20 5.79
N PHE A 4 33.66 -5.57 4.72
CA PHE A 4 33.46 -6.18 3.41
C PHE A 4 34.54 -5.67 2.45
N SER A 5 35.17 -6.56 1.69
CA SER A 5 36.14 -6.19 0.64
C SER A 5 35.74 -6.80 -0.70
N LEU A 6 35.67 -5.98 -1.74
CA LEU A 6 35.45 -6.46 -3.11
C LEU A 6 36.62 -7.33 -3.60
N SER A 7 37.84 -7.12 -3.09
CA SER A 7 39.01 -7.91 -3.46
C SER A 7 38.94 -9.37 -3.00
N SER A 8 38.04 -9.69 -2.07
CA SER A 8 37.80 -11.06 -1.60
C SER A 8 36.67 -11.77 -2.35
N CYS A 9 36.09 -11.15 -3.38
CA CYS A 9 34.99 -11.72 -4.15
C CYS A 9 35.49 -12.17 -5.54
N ASP A 10 35.39 -13.47 -5.83
CA ASP A 10 35.67 -14.01 -7.18
C ASP A 10 34.54 -13.72 -8.18
N TRP A 11 33.31 -13.57 -7.67
CA TRP A 11 32.10 -13.35 -8.46
C TRP A 11 31.24 -12.28 -7.80
N ILE A 12 30.61 -11.44 -8.61
CA ILE A 12 29.64 -10.44 -8.18
C ILE A 12 28.35 -10.69 -8.96
N GLY A 13 27.31 -11.12 -8.26
CA GLY A 13 25.97 -11.23 -8.82
C GLY A 13 25.25 -9.88 -8.74
N PHE A 14 24.57 -9.53 -9.82
CA PHE A 14 23.70 -8.36 -9.86
C PHE A 14 22.27 -8.83 -10.09
N ASP A 15 21.35 -8.21 -9.36
CA ASP A 15 19.94 -8.25 -9.73
C ASP A 15 19.72 -7.52 -11.07
N LEU A 16 18.62 -7.80 -11.76
CA LEU A 16 18.34 -7.23 -13.07
C LEU A 16 17.54 -5.94 -12.94
N ASP A 17 16.30 -6.05 -12.47
CA ASP A 17 15.33 -4.97 -12.50
C ASP A 17 15.65 -3.92 -11.44
N HIS A 18 15.72 -2.66 -11.86
CA HIS A 18 16.18 -1.54 -11.01
C HIS A 18 17.61 -1.65 -10.45
N THR A 19 18.37 -2.69 -10.82
CA THR A 19 19.79 -2.83 -10.49
C THR A 19 20.66 -2.66 -11.75
N LEU A 20 20.59 -3.58 -12.73
CA LEU A 20 21.27 -3.43 -14.02
C LEU A 20 20.42 -2.66 -15.04
N VAL A 21 19.11 -2.93 -15.06
CA VAL A 21 18.15 -2.32 -15.99
C VAL A 21 17.32 -1.28 -15.24
N ARG A 22 17.36 -0.04 -15.73
CA ARG A 22 16.63 1.07 -15.12
C ARG A 22 15.35 1.37 -15.89
N TYR A 23 14.22 1.25 -15.22
CA TYR A 23 12.93 1.67 -15.75
C TYR A 23 12.69 3.16 -15.51
N ARG A 24 11.89 3.77 -16.38
CA ARG A 24 11.29 5.07 -16.10
C ARG A 24 10.09 4.84 -15.19
N LEU A 25 10.22 5.23 -13.91
CA LEU A 25 9.24 4.95 -12.87
C LEU A 25 7.83 5.46 -13.18
N PRO A 26 7.63 6.69 -13.71
CA PRO A 26 6.29 7.16 -14.03
C PRO A 26 5.56 6.21 -15.00
N GLU A 27 6.21 5.84 -16.11
CA GLU A 27 5.64 4.98 -17.13
C GLU A 27 5.41 3.56 -16.63
N LEU A 28 6.36 3.00 -15.85
CA LEU A 28 6.22 1.68 -15.24
C LEU A 28 5.05 1.64 -14.24
N HIS A 29 4.96 2.62 -13.35
CA HIS A 29 3.90 2.68 -12.34
C HIS A 29 2.53 2.83 -13.00
N THR A 30 2.40 3.69 -14.01
CA THR A 30 1.15 3.81 -14.77
C THR A 30 0.79 2.47 -15.41
N LEU A 31 1.73 1.81 -16.09
CA LEU A 31 1.47 0.52 -16.72
C LEU A 31 0.98 -0.53 -15.73
N ILE A 32 1.66 -0.66 -14.58
CA ILE A 32 1.28 -1.63 -13.54
C ILE A 32 -0.11 -1.29 -12.98
N TYR A 33 -0.34 -0.03 -12.61
CA TYR A 33 -1.61 0.42 -12.06
C TYR A 33 -2.77 0.17 -13.03
N GLU A 34 -2.60 0.51 -14.30
CA GLU A 34 -3.61 0.32 -15.33
C GLU A 34 -3.89 -1.15 -15.62
N SER A 35 -2.84 -1.97 -15.70
CA SER A 35 -2.99 -3.41 -15.90
C SER A 35 -3.72 -4.07 -14.74
N MET A 36 -3.39 -3.69 -13.50
CA MET A 36 -3.97 -4.28 -12.30
C MET A 36 -5.42 -3.85 -12.10
N ARG A 37 -5.77 -2.57 -12.24
CA ARG A 37 -7.17 -2.12 -12.13
C ARG A 37 -8.06 -2.78 -13.19
N GLN A 38 -7.56 -2.95 -14.42
CA GLN A 38 -8.28 -3.63 -15.50
C GLN A 38 -8.50 -5.11 -15.15
N TYR A 39 -7.44 -5.80 -14.71
CA TYR A 39 -7.52 -7.20 -14.31
C TYR A 39 -8.51 -7.43 -13.16
N LEU A 40 -8.50 -6.59 -12.13
CA LEU A 40 -9.43 -6.68 -10.99
C LEU A 40 -10.89 -6.52 -11.43
N VAL A 41 -11.19 -5.56 -12.31
CA VAL A 41 -12.56 -5.35 -12.80
C VAL A 41 -12.99 -6.53 -13.70
N ASP A 42 -12.16 -6.93 -14.64
CA ASP A 42 -12.52 -7.96 -15.63
C ASP A 42 -12.60 -9.37 -15.06
N LYS A 43 -11.71 -9.72 -14.13
CA LYS A 43 -11.56 -11.09 -13.61
C LYS A 43 -12.14 -11.28 -12.22
N HIS A 44 -12.18 -10.23 -11.41
CA HIS A 44 -12.61 -10.30 -10.03
C HIS A 44 -13.87 -9.45 -9.74
N GLN A 45 -14.46 -8.83 -10.77
CA GLN A 45 -15.74 -8.10 -10.67
C GLN A 45 -15.69 -6.94 -9.67
N TYR A 46 -14.51 -6.33 -9.50
CA TYR A 46 -14.37 -5.10 -8.71
C TYR A 46 -15.19 -3.97 -9.35
N ASN A 47 -15.53 -2.94 -8.55
CA ASN A 47 -16.35 -1.82 -9.01
C ASN A 47 -15.76 -1.18 -10.29
N PRO A 48 -16.50 -1.14 -11.42
CA PRO A 48 -16.03 -0.58 -12.68
C PRO A 48 -15.58 0.89 -12.62
N LYS A 49 -15.99 1.65 -11.59
CA LYS A 49 -15.50 3.01 -11.35
C LYS A 49 -13.98 3.07 -11.16
N LEU A 50 -13.33 1.98 -10.72
CA LEU A 50 -11.87 1.88 -10.71
C LEU A 50 -11.26 2.23 -12.07
N LEU A 51 -11.93 1.91 -13.18
CA LEU A 51 -11.40 2.16 -14.51
C LEU A 51 -11.35 3.64 -14.90
N GLN A 52 -12.02 4.50 -14.12
CA GLN A 52 -12.12 5.94 -14.34
C GLN A 52 -11.12 6.74 -13.50
N ILE A 53 -10.41 6.08 -12.59
CA ILE A 53 -9.43 6.70 -11.70
C ILE A 53 -8.06 6.60 -12.37
N PRO A 54 -7.44 7.72 -12.80
CA PRO A 54 -6.08 7.70 -13.35
C PRO A 54 -5.03 7.53 -12.24
N TYR A 55 -3.85 7.04 -12.61
CA TYR A 55 -2.74 6.98 -11.67
C TYR A 55 -2.28 8.39 -11.25
N ALA A 56 -2.15 8.63 -9.95
CA ALA A 56 -1.65 9.88 -9.39
C ALA A 56 -0.16 9.75 -9.05
N HIS A 57 0.71 10.38 -9.86
CA HIS A 57 2.17 10.32 -9.67
C HIS A 57 2.66 11.03 -8.41
N ASP A 58 1.87 11.97 -7.88
CA ASP A 58 2.14 12.69 -6.64
C ASP A 58 1.64 11.95 -5.39
N PHE A 59 0.98 10.80 -5.57
CA PHE A 59 0.67 9.88 -4.47
C PHE A 59 1.95 9.21 -3.98
N GLY A 60 2.68 9.94 -3.13
CA GLY A 60 3.99 9.56 -2.62
C GLY A 60 3.98 9.59 -1.10
N VAL A 61 3.57 8.50 -0.47
CA VAL A 61 3.85 8.28 0.95
C VAL A 61 5.03 7.31 1.03
N LYS A 62 6.12 7.74 1.66
CA LYS A 62 7.33 6.93 1.79
C LYS A 62 7.14 5.88 2.87
N ALA A 63 7.48 4.64 2.55
CA ALA A 63 7.49 3.48 3.45
C ALA A 63 6.12 3.19 4.07
N LEU A 64 5.26 2.53 3.29
CA LEU A 64 3.95 2.12 3.76
C LEU A 64 3.88 0.61 3.94
N VAL A 65 3.27 0.21 5.04
CA VAL A 65 2.69 -1.11 5.22
C VAL A 65 1.19 -0.94 4.96
N TYR A 66 0.58 -1.85 4.23
CA TYR A 66 -0.87 -1.91 4.13
C TYR A 66 -1.40 -2.88 5.18
N ASP A 67 -2.31 -2.40 6.02
CA ASP A 67 -3.07 -3.20 6.97
C ASP A 67 -4.40 -3.63 6.33
N SER A 68 -4.51 -4.91 5.97
CA SER A 68 -5.71 -5.45 5.34
C SER A 68 -6.91 -5.56 6.28
N LEU A 69 -6.71 -5.53 7.60
CA LEU A 69 -7.81 -5.61 8.56
C LEU A 69 -8.61 -4.30 8.60
N TYR A 70 -7.90 -3.17 8.60
CA TYR A 70 -8.51 -1.85 8.72
C TYR A 70 -8.51 -1.04 7.42
N GLY A 71 -7.90 -1.54 6.35
CA GLY A 71 -7.82 -0.81 5.09
C GLY A 71 -6.89 0.41 5.16
N ASN A 72 -5.90 0.39 6.06
CA ASN A 72 -5.02 1.54 6.31
C ASN A 72 -3.66 1.35 5.66
N LEU A 73 -3.15 2.42 5.06
CA LEU A 73 -1.74 2.57 4.72
C LEU A 73 -1.02 3.22 5.91
N ILE A 74 -0.10 2.49 6.55
CA ILE A 74 0.59 2.91 7.76
C ILE A 74 2.09 3.11 7.52
N GLN A 75 2.67 4.13 8.13
CA GLN A 75 4.10 4.39 8.16
C GLN A 75 4.60 4.21 9.58
N LEU A 76 5.68 3.45 9.74
CA LEU A 76 6.29 3.18 11.03
C LEU A 76 7.40 4.18 11.38
N ASP A 77 7.60 4.42 12.67
CA ASP A 77 8.80 5.07 13.18
C ASP A 77 9.96 4.06 13.36
N SER A 78 11.11 4.55 13.83
CA SER A 78 12.30 3.72 14.07
C SER A 78 12.15 2.68 15.18
N ASN A 79 11.09 2.79 16.01
CA ASN A 79 10.80 1.86 17.09
C ASN A 79 9.70 0.85 16.70
N GLY A 80 9.22 0.88 15.45
CA GLY A 80 8.17 -0.02 14.96
C GLY A 80 6.74 0.39 15.37
N LEU A 81 6.55 1.62 15.88
CA LEU A 81 5.22 2.17 16.17
C LEU A 81 4.65 2.87 14.94
N VAL A 82 3.32 2.87 14.80
CA VAL A 82 2.65 3.61 13.73
C VAL A 82 2.78 5.12 13.97
N HIS A 83 3.55 5.79 13.10
CA HIS A 83 3.78 7.22 13.14
C HIS A 83 2.67 8.02 12.42
N THR A 84 2.25 7.53 11.26
CA THR A 84 1.14 8.11 10.50
C THR A 84 0.37 7.02 9.79
N ALA A 85 -0.92 7.25 9.57
CA ALA A 85 -1.78 6.34 8.84
C ALA A 85 -2.73 7.11 7.92
N LEU A 86 -3.05 6.50 6.80
CA LEU A 86 -4.00 6.98 5.80
C LEU A 86 -5.04 5.89 5.55
N HIS A 87 -6.31 6.23 5.65
CA HIS A 87 -7.43 5.39 5.23
C HIS A 87 -7.90 5.87 3.85
N GLY A 88 -7.86 4.97 2.87
CA GLY A 88 -8.09 5.37 1.48
C GLY A 88 -7.06 6.36 0.95
N VAL A 89 -7.44 7.25 0.01
CA VAL A 89 -6.48 8.17 -0.65
C VAL A 89 -6.27 9.47 0.14
N LYS A 90 -7.28 9.94 0.89
CA LYS A 90 -7.28 11.30 1.44
C LYS A 90 -7.41 11.37 2.96
N THR A 91 -7.93 10.34 3.61
CA THR A 91 -8.29 10.42 5.03
C THR A 91 -7.09 10.10 5.89
N ARG A 92 -6.37 11.13 6.35
CA ARG A 92 -5.28 10.94 7.32
C ARG A 92 -5.87 10.73 8.71
N LEU A 93 -5.46 9.65 9.37
CA LEU A 93 -5.88 9.37 10.74
C LEU A 93 -5.22 10.34 11.72
N THR A 94 -5.98 10.74 12.72
CA THR A 94 -5.50 11.51 13.86
C THR A 94 -4.64 10.65 14.78
N LEU A 95 -3.84 11.27 15.65
CA LEU A 95 -3.02 10.55 16.62
C LEU A 95 -3.86 9.70 17.59
N GLU A 96 -5.06 10.16 17.94
CA GLU A 96 -5.96 9.41 18.82
C GLU A 96 -6.54 8.17 18.12
N GLU A 97 -6.88 8.27 16.83
CA GLU A 97 -7.28 7.13 16.03
C GLU A 97 -6.12 6.14 15.84
N ILE A 98 -4.90 6.64 15.57
CA ILE A 98 -3.71 5.80 15.45
C ILE A 98 -3.47 5.03 16.76
N LYS A 99 -3.49 5.69 17.92
CA LYS A 99 -3.34 5.00 19.22
C LYS A 99 -4.44 3.96 19.46
N ARG A 100 -5.66 4.23 18.97
CA ARG A 100 -6.79 3.31 19.11
C ARG A 100 -6.64 2.06 18.24
N PHE A 101 -6.20 2.21 16.99
CA PHE A 101 -6.02 1.10 16.06
C PHE A 101 -4.70 0.35 16.29
N TYR A 102 -3.66 1.06 16.71
CA TYR A 102 -2.27 0.59 16.81
C TYR A 102 -1.67 1.00 18.16
N PRO A 103 -2.12 0.40 19.29
CA PRO A 103 -1.64 0.77 20.62
C PRO A 103 -0.20 0.30 20.90
N ASN A 104 0.28 -0.73 20.19
CA ASN A 104 1.59 -1.37 20.38
C ASN A 104 2.40 -1.34 19.07
N THR A 105 3.65 -1.83 19.10
CA THR A 105 4.44 -2.02 17.88
C THR A 105 3.82 -3.10 17.00
N LEU A 106 4.11 -3.10 15.70
CA LEU A 106 3.59 -4.16 14.83
C LEU A 106 4.13 -5.55 15.18
N GLU A 107 5.33 -5.64 15.76
CA GLU A 107 5.94 -6.90 16.19
C GLU A 107 5.21 -7.52 17.39
N ASP A 108 4.57 -6.69 18.22
CA ASP A 108 3.80 -7.12 19.39
C ASP A 108 2.39 -7.61 19.02
N ILE A 109 1.98 -7.51 17.75
CA ILE A 109 0.67 -7.99 17.31
C ILE A 109 0.75 -9.51 17.18
N GLU A 110 0.04 -10.24 18.04
CA GLU A 110 0.04 -11.71 18.11
C GLU A 110 -0.50 -12.40 16.83
N GLU A 111 -1.22 -11.65 15.98
CA GLU A 111 -1.67 -12.15 14.68
C GLU A 111 -0.47 -12.44 13.77
N ASP A 112 -0.68 -13.35 12.81
CA ASP A 112 0.33 -13.61 11.78
C ASP A 112 0.53 -12.34 10.94
N VAL A 113 1.56 -11.57 11.32
CA VAL A 113 1.89 -10.26 10.75
C VAL A 113 1.95 -10.34 9.23
N SER A 114 2.45 -11.45 8.69
CA SER A 114 2.60 -11.66 7.24
C SER A 114 1.27 -11.80 6.48
N LYS A 115 0.17 -12.15 7.16
CA LYS A 115 -1.16 -12.30 6.55
C LYS A 115 -1.96 -11.00 6.56
N ARG A 116 -1.71 -10.14 7.55
CA ARG A 116 -2.44 -8.89 7.74
C ARG A 116 -1.72 -7.71 7.10
N PHE A 117 -0.40 -7.69 7.21
CA PHE A 117 0.41 -6.55 6.82
C PHE A 117 1.15 -6.86 5.52
N LEU A 118 0.88 -6.06 4.50
CA LEU A 118 1.60 -6.11 3.23
C LEU A 118 2.61 -4.96 3.18
N CYS A 119 3.89 -5.29 3.14
CA CYS A 119 4.95 -4.30 3.03
C CYS A 119 5.12 -3.78 1.59
N ILE A 120 5.17 -2.46 1.42
CA ILE A 120 5.37 -1.79 0.13
C ILE A 120 6.82 -1.29 0.09
N PHE A 121 7.74 -2.17 -0.29
CA PHE A 121 9.18 -1.89 -0.23
C PHE A 121 9.85 -1.72 -1.59
N THR A 122 9.24 -2.17 -2.68
CA THR A 122 9.83 -2.03 -4.02
C THR A 122 9.08 -0.99 -4.84
N TYR A 123 9.67 -0.62 -5.98
CA TYR A 123 9.03 0.28 -6.93
C TYR A 123 7.73 -0.30 -7.51
N PHE A 124 7.60 -1.64 -7.56
CA PHE A 124 6.43 -2.29 -8.13
C PHE A 124 5.18 -2.11 -7.26
N GLU A 125 5.30 -2.23 -5.93
CA GLU A 125 4.15 -2.11 -5.03
C GLU A 125 3.73 -0.65 -4.79
N HIS A 126 4.60 0.33 -5.04
CA HIS A 126 4.29 1.73 -4.76
C HIS A 126 3.00 2.19 -5.47
N CYS A 127 2.84 1.84 -6.74
CA CYS A 127 1.62 2.13 -7.49
C CYS A 127 0.41 1.30 -7.03
N ILE A 128 0.63 0.10 -6.50
CA ILE A 128 -0.41 -0.77 -5.95
C ILE A 128 -0.97 -0.19 -4.65
N SER A 129 -0.15 0.49 -3.84
CA SER A 129 -0.63 1.18 -2.64
C SER A 129 -1.73 2.21 -2.94
N TYR A 130 -1.58 2.94 -4.06
CA TYR A 130 -2.60 3.86 -4.54
C TYR A 130 -3.86 3.13 -5.01
N LEU A 131 -3.70 2.01 -5.71
CA LEU A 131 -4.82 1.17 -6.14
C LEU A 131 -5.64 0.67 -4.94
N ILE A 132 -4.95 0.14 -3.92
CA ILE A 132 -5.57 -0.31 -2.68
C ILE A 132 -6.32 0.83 -1.99
N ALA A 133 -5.69 2.01 -1.87
CA ALA A 133 -6.32 3.19 -1.29
C ALA A 133 -7.63 3.58 -2.01
N ASN A 134 -7.64 3.56 -3.35
CA ASN A 134 -8.86 3.84 -4.12
C ASN A 134 -9.94 2.77 -3.93
N ILE A 135 -9.55 1.50 -3.78
CA ILE A 135 -10.49 0.40 -3.50
C ILE A 135 -11.14 0.61 -2.15
N VAL A 136 -10.37 0.97 -1.11
CA VAL A 136 -10.90 1.29 0.23
C VAL A 136 -11.91 2.44 0.14
N ASP A 137 -11.55 3.55 -0.53
CA ASP A 137 -12.46 4.67 -0.73
C ASP A 137 -13.78 4.26 -1.42
N LEU A 138 -13.72 3.36 -2.40
CA LEU A 138 -14.91 2.89 -3.10
C LEU A 138 -15.80 2.00 -2.23
N ILE A 139 -15.21 1.08 -1.47
CA ILE A 139 -15.93 0.20 -0.53
C ILE A 139 -16.64 1.03 0.54
N ASP A 140 -15.96 2.01 1.12
CA ASP A 140 -16.56 2.89 2.14
C ASP A 140 -17.73 3.68 1.60
N ASN A 141 -17.58 4.23 0.38
CA ASN A 141 -18.66 4.98 -0.26
C ASN A 141 -19.87 4.09 -0.53
N GLU A 142 -19.69 2.85 -1.00
CA GLU A 142 -20.78 1.89 -1.18
C GLU A 142 -21.50 1.54 0.13
N ASN A 143 -20.74 1.25 1.18
CA ASN A 143 -21.28 0.96 2.52
C ASN A 143 -22.09 2.14 3.08
N LEU A 144 -21.68 3.39 2.80
CA LEU A 144 -22.45 4.58 3.18
C LEU A 144 -23.80 4.67 2.44
N PHE A 145 -23.88 4.25 1.18
CA PHE A 145 -25.13 4.20 0.41
C PHE A 145 -26.08 3.09 0.89
N GLU A 146 -25.55 1.93 1.28
CA GLU A 146 -26.38 0.84 1.83
C GLU A 146 -26.96 1.18 3.22
N ASN A 147 -26.16 1.81 4.08
CA ASN A 147 -26.59 2.24 5.42
C ASN A 147 -27.55 3.46 5.40
N SER A 148 -27.58 4.23 4.32
CA SER A 148 -28.55 5.33 4.13
C SER A 148 -29.86 4.85 3.50
N SER A 149 -29.86 3.71 2.81
CA SER A 149 -31.05 3.10 2.20
C SER A 149 -31.92 2.30 3.19
N THR A 150 -31.41 2.02 4.39
CA THR A 150 -32.11 1.30 5.47
C THR A 150 -32.84 2.20 6.47
N LYS A 151 -32.77 3.54 6.31
CA LYS A 151 -33.64 4.49 7.05
C LYS A 151 -34.87 4.85 6.22
N LYS A 152 -35.80 3.91 6.04
CA LYS A 152 -37.20 4.23 5.71
C LYS A 152 -38.01 4.18 7.00
N TYR A 153 -38.63 5.31 7.29
CA TYR A 153 -39.52 5.61 8.43
C TYR A 153 -40.48 4.48 8.81
#